data_AF-A0A150PGC5-F1
#
_entry.id   AF-A0A150PGC5-F1
#
_cell.length_a   1.000
_cell.length_b   1.000
_cell.length_c   1.000
_cell.angle_alpha   90.00
_cell.angle_beta   90.00
_cell.angle_gamma   90.00
#
_symmetry.space_group_name_H-M   'P 1'
#
loop_
_entity.id
_entity.type
_entity.pdbx_description
1 polymer ?
#
loop_
_entity_poly.entity_id
_entity_poly.type
_entity_poly.pdbx_seq_one_letter_code
_entity_poly.pdbx_strand_id
1 'polypeptide(L)'
;MASKKNTGWTTWEDMPIDEFRSRAEEAKALAVEFVDKLDGLFPGLVTLTKEQRQTAPRLRDGEHAMLTKVLDVVEMKPVLFESLADQDEGMDPNRFEAALLRERIEKHLLFSKVAESLAPIGGELGDSALYAATKFRETLYAAYRIAKAHAQTDRKVMDVLAPVIDFMRKNTAAGAATRKGRKPAATPSPQPVADEA
;
A
#
# COMPACT_ATOMS: atom_id res chain seq x y z
N MET A 1 -25.84 18.44 17.06
CA MET A 1 -25.12 19.64 16.56
C MET A 1 -24.03 19.99 17.57
N ALA A 2 -22.78 19.64 17.30
CA ALA A 2 -21.67 19.96 18.19
C ALA A 2 -21.30 21.45 18.05
N SER A 3 -21.22 22.14 19.19
CA SER A 3 -20.77 23.52 19.30
C SER A 3 -19.39 23.67 18.64
N LYS A 4 -19.31 24.39 17.51
CA LYS A 4 -18.04 24.86 16.96
C LYS A 4 -17.42 25.81 17.98
N LYS A 5 -16.54 25.29 18.84
CA LYS A 5 -15.60 26.13 19.57
C LYS A 5 -14.87 26.94 18.51
N ASN A 6 -14.85 28.26 18.67
CA ASN A 6 -14.16 29.18 17.76
C ASN A 6 -12.66 29.03 18.03
N THR A 7 -12.12 27.92 17.55
CA THR A 7 -10.72 27.55 17.66
C THR A 7 -9.98 28.44 16.67
N GLY A 8 -9.21 29.42 17.14
CA GLY A 8 -8.57 30.44 16.27
C GLY A 8 -7.54 29.92 15.26
N TRP A 9 -7.55 28.64 14.94
CA TRP A 9 -6.75 27.98 13.90
C TRP A 9 -7.63 27.59 12.71
N THR A 10 -7.04 27.59 11.52
CA THR A 10 -7.71 27.36 10.23
C THR A 10 -7.38 26.01 9.60
N THR A 11 -6.24 25.42 9.99
CA THR A 11 -5.73 24.14 9.48
C THR A 11 -5.14 23.32 10.63
N TRP A 12 -4.64 22.13 10.33
CA TRP A 12 -3.86 21.35 11.29
C TRP A 12 -2.45 21.94 11.51
N GLU A 13 -1.94 22.77 10.59
CA GLU A 13 -0.59 23.35 10.68
C GLU A 13 -0.49 24.41 11.80
N ASP A 14 -1.54 25.20 12.00
CA ASP A 14 -1.65 26.24 13.03
C ASP A 14 -2.36 25.74 14.31
N MET A 15 -2.69 24.45 14.37
CA MET A 15 -3.28 23.81 15.53
C MET A 15 -2.23 23.65 16.66
N PRO A 16 -2.54 24.04 17.92
CA PRO A 16 -1.66 23.79 19.05
C PRO A 16 -1.34 22.30 19.20
N ILE A 17 -0.09 21.97 19.54
CA ILE A 17 0.38 20.57 19.57
C ILE A 17 -0.42 19.69 20.53
N ASP A 18 -0.91 20.22 21.65
CA ASP A 18 -1.70 19.46 22.61
C ASP A 18 -3.10 19.13 22.07
N GLU A 19 -3.71 20.05 21.31
CA GLU A 19 -4.96 19.80 20.58
C GLU A 19 -4.73 18.76 19.48
N PHE A 20 -3.65 18.89 18.71
CA PHE A 20 -3.30 17.92 17.66
C PHE A 20 -3.10 16.52 18.22
N ARG A 21 -2.39 16.39 19.36
CA ARG A 21 -2.21 15.10 20.07
C ARG A 21 -3.55 14.51 20.50
N SER A 22 -4.42 15.31 21.11
CA SER A 22 -5.74 14.85 21.52
C SER A 22 -6.55 14.32 20.33
N ARG A 23 -6.56 15.06 19.21
CA ARG A 23 -7.27 14.65 17.99
C ARG A 23 -6.65 13.45 17.31
N ALA A 24 -5.33 13.28 17.37
CA ALA A 24 -4.65 12.11 16.84
C ALA A 24 -5.06 10.83 17.57
N GLU A 25 -5.18 10.87 18.90
CA GLU A 25 -5.68 9.73 19.67
C GLU A 25 -7.18 9.46 19.41
N GLU A 26 -7.99 10.52 19.28
CA GLU A 26 -9.41 10.37 18.89
C GLU A 26 -9.54 9.74 17.50
N ALA A 27 -8.79 10.21 16.51
CA ALA A 27 -8.77 9.65 15.16
C ALA A 27 -8.33 8.19 15.15
N LYS A 28 -7.35 7.82 15.99
CA LYS A 28 -6.90 6.44 16.15
C LYS A 28 -7.99 5.55 16.76
N ALA A 29 -8.72 6.03 17.77
CA ALA A 29 -9.84 5.28 18.34
C ALA A 29 -10.96 5.08 17.31
N LEU A 30 -11.31 6.12 16.56
CA LEU A 30 -12.29 6.04 15.47
C LEU A 30 -11.87 5.05 14.38
N ALA A 31 -10.57 5.00 14.04
CA ALA A 31 -10.06 4.03 13.08
C ALA A 31 -10.23 2.59 13.56
N VAL A 32 -10.02 2.31 14.85
CA VAL A 32 -10.26 0.98 15.43
C VAL A 32 -11.74 0.61 15.36
N GLU A 33 -12.64 1.50 15.80
CA GLU A 33 -14.09 1.24 15.71
C GLU A 33 -14.57 1.02 14.28
N PHE A 34 -13.98 1.75 13.33
CA PHE A 34 -14.28 1.60 11.91
C PHE A 34 -13.86 0.23 11.38
N VAL A 35 -12.66 -0.23 11.74
CA VAL A 35 -12.18 -1.58 11.41
C VAL A 35 -13.10 -2.64 11.99
N ASP A 36 -13.47 -2.53 13.27
CA ASP A 36 -14.36 -3.50 13.93
C ASP A 36 -15.73 -3.59 13.23
N LYS A 37 -16.27 -2.45 12.78
CA LYS A 37 -17.53 -2.42 12.02
C LYS A 37 -17.40 -3.08 10.65
N LEU A 38 -16.28 -2.87 9.95
CA LEU A 38 -16.02 -3.53 8.67
C LEU A 38 -15.84 -5.04 8.83
N ASP A 39 -15.11 -5.48 9.85
CA ASP A 39 -14.92 -6.90 10.17
C ASP A 39 -16.26 -7.58 10.52
N GLY A 40 -17.17 -6.86 11.17
CA GLY A 40 -18.54 -7.34 11.42
C GLY A 40 -19.39 -7.51 10.16
N LEU A 41 -19.15 -6.73 9.11
CA LEU A 41 -19.84 -6.86 7.81
C LEU A 41 -19.21 -7.95 6.93
N PHE A 42 -17.88 -8.08 7.00
CA PHE A 42 -17.09 -8.98 6.18
C PHE A 42 -16.18 -9.84 7.07
N PRO A 43 -16.72 -10.84 7.77
CA PRO A 43 -15.90 -11.67 8.64
C PRO A 43 -14.84 -12.41 7.83
N GLY A 44 -13.60 -12.41 8.32
CA GLY A 44 -12.48 -13.12 7.70
C GLY A 44 -11.80 -12.39 6.54
N LEU A 45 -11.79 -11.05 6.55
CA LEU A 45 -10.99 -10.26 5.60
C LEU A 45 -9.52 -10.72 5.58
N VAL A 46 -8.97 -10.85 4.38
CA VAL A 46 -7.60 -11.34 4.16
C VAL A 46 -6.62 -10.18 4.05
N THR A 47 -5.56 -10.21 4.84
CA THR A 47 -4.41 -9.31 4.68
C THR A 47 -3.27 -10.03 3.97
N LEU A 48 -2.99 -9.64 2.73
CA LEU A 48 -1.83 -10.13 1.98
C LEU A 48 -0.52 -9.57 2.56
N THR A 49 0.56 -10.35 2.52
CA THR A 49 1.92 -9.85 2.78
C THR A 49 2.37 -8.87 1.69
N LYS A 50 3.47 -8.15 1.94
CA LYS A 50 4.03 -7.23 0.94
C LYS A 50 4.39 -7.96 -0.34
N GLU A 51 4.98 -9.14 -0.23
CA GLU A 51 5.41 -9.99 -1.33
C GLU A 51 4.20 -10.50 -2.11
N GLN A 52 3.16 -10.98 -1.41
CA GLN A 52 1.92 -11.43 -2.04
C GLN A 52 1.22 -10.29 -2.79
N ARG A 53 1.15 -9.07 -2.23
CA ARG A 53 0.55 -7.92 -2.93
C ARG A 53 1.30 -7.52 -4.20
N GLN A 54 2.59 -7.78 -4.29
CA GLN A 54 3.36 -7.44 -5.49
C GLN A 54 2.97 -8.34 -6.66
N THR A 55 2.79 -9.63 -6.40
CA THR A 55 2.47 -10.64 -7.43
C THR A 55 0.98 -10.89 -7.62
N ALA A 56 0.12 -10.36 -6.75
CA ALA A 56 -1.32 -10.52 -6.87
C ALA A 56 -1.84 -9.97 -8.22
N PRO A 57 -2.77 -10.69 -8.89
CA PRO A 57 -3.37 -10.22 -10.12
C PRO A 57 -4.17 -8.95 -9.87
N ARG A 58 -4.10 -8.01 -10.81
CA ARG A 58 -4.86 -6.75 -10.80
C ARG A 58 -5.79 -6.76 -11.99
N LEU A 59 -7.08 -6.71 -11.72
CA LEU A 59 -8.08 -6.59 -12.77
C LEU A 59 -8.16 -5.14 -13.25
N ARG A 60 -8.32 -4.99 -14.56
CA ARG A 60 -8.53 -3.71 -15.24
C ARG A 60 -10.01 -3.33 -15.19
N ASP A 61 -10.28 -2.06 -15.44
CA ASP A 61 -11.65 -1.56 -15.57
C ASP A 61 -12.42 -2.35 -16.65
N GLY A 62 -13.60 -2.84 -16.28
CA GLY A 62 -14.47 -3.63 -17.15
C GLY A 62 -14.09 -5.12 -17.28
N GLU A 63 -12.96 -5.56 -16.71
CA GLU A 63 -12.49 -6.95 -16.84
C GLU A 63 -13.44 -7.96 -16.18
N HIS A 64 -14.09 -7.61 -15.06
CA HIS A 64 -15.11 -8.46 -14.42
C HIS A 64 -16.25 -8.85 -15.38
N ALA A 65 -16.74 -7.91 -16.17
CA ALA A 65 -17.83 -8.15 -17.12
C ALA A 65 -17.38 -9.09 -18.25
N MET A 66 -16.13 -8.96 -18.71
CA MET A 66 -15.58 -9.84 -19.74
C MET A 66 -15.32 -11.25 -19.22
N LEU A 67 -14.79 -11.39 -18.00
CA LEU A 67 -14.61 -12.69 -17.35
C LEU A 67 -15.96 -13.40 -17.13
N THR A 68 -17.00 -12.64 -16.79
CA THR A 68 -18.37 -13.16 -16.70
C THR A 68 -18.85 -13.73 -18.05
N LYS A 69 -18.49 -13.11 -19.18
CA LYS A 69 -18.80 -13.63 -20.52
C LYS A 69 -18.06 -14.93 -20.86
N VAL A 70 -16.84 -15.12 -20.33
CA VAL A 70 -16.14 -16.40 -20.47
C VAL A 70 -16.92 -17.51 -19.76
N LEU A 71 -17.46 -17.23 -18.57
CA LEU A 71 -18.29 -18.19 -17.83
C LEU A 71 -19.60 -18.52 -18.56
N ASP A 72 -20.20 -17.58 -19.29
CA ASP A 72 -21.35 -17.86 -20.16
C ASP A 72 -21.00 -18.93 -21.23
N VAL A 73 -19.77 -18.92 -21.78
CA VAL A 73 -19.30 -19.95 -22.74
C VAL A 73 -19.07 -21.30 -22.05
N VAL A 74 -18.51 -21.29 -20.84
CA VAL A 74 -18.34 -22.51 -20.03
C VAL A 74 -19.68 -23.20 -19.81
N GLU A 75 -20.72 -22.44 -19.47
CA GLU A 75 -22.08 -22.97 -19.30
C GLU A 75 -22.67 -23.52 -20.60
N MET A 76 -22.37 -22.90 -21.76
CA MET A 76 -22.84 -23.39 -23.06
C MET A 76 -22.16 -24.69 -23.51
N LYS A 77 -20.89 -24.91 -23.13
CA LYS A 77 -20.04 -26.02 -23.59
C LYS A 77 -19.18 -26.60 -22.45
N PRO A 78 -19.79 -27.14 -21.38
CA PRO A 78 -19.06 -27.54 -20.17
C PRO A 78 -17.98 -28.61 -20.42
N VAL A 79 -18.23 -29.54 -21.34
CA VAL A 79 -17.30 -30.62 -21.70
C VAL A 79 -15.92 -30.10 -22.16
N LEU A 80 -15.86 -28.89 -22.73
CA LEU A 80 -14.58 -28.31 -23.18
C LEU A 80 -13.66 -27.88 -22.02
N PHE A 81 -14.21 -27.74 -20.81
CA PHE A 81 -13.52 -27.18 -19.66
C PHE A 81 -13.32 -28.19 -18.52
N GLU A 82 -13.70 -29.46 -18.71
CA GLU A 82 -13.57 -30.53 -17.70
C GLU A 82 -12.12 -30.70 -17.22
N SER A 83 -11.12 -30.48 -18.08
CA SER A 83 -9.70 -30.57 -17.71
C SER A 83 -9.21 -29.46 -16.77
N LEU A 84 -10.04 -28.46 -16.49
CA LEU A 84 -9.76 -27.36 -15.55
C LEU A 84 -10.57 -27.47 -14.26
N ALA A 85 -11.37 -28.53 -14.10
CA ALA A 85 -12.25 -28.71 -12.93
C ALA A 85 -11.50 -28.77 -11.59
N ASP A 86 -10.25 -29.23 -11.59
CA ASP A 86 -9.41 -29.26 -10.39
C ASP A 86 -8.78 -27.90 -10.02
N GLN A 87 -8.95 -26.88 -10.87
CA GLN A 87 -8.28 -25.56 -10.73
C GLN A 87 -9.20 -24.43 -10.28
N ASP A 88 -10.52 -24.62 -10.27
CA ASP A 88 -11.47 -23.59 -9.83
C ASP A 88 -11.63 -23.50 -8.30
N GLU A 89 -10.96 -24.42 -7.59
CA GLU A 89 -11.04 -24.61 -6.14
C GLU A 89 -12.49 -24.82 -5.67
N GLY A 90 -13.28 -25.53 -6.47
CA GLY A 90 -14.62 -26.00 -6.15
C GLY A 90 -14.65 -27.24 -5.26
N MET A 91 -15.85 -27.77 -5.10
CA MET A 91 -16.15 -29.00 -4.36
C MET A 91 -16.10 -30.25 -5.25
N ASP A 92 -16.38 -30.13 -6.55
CA ASP A 92 -16.39 -31.26 -7.50
C ASP A 92 -15.15 -31.24 -8.41
N PRO A 93 -14.15 -32.10 -8.19
CA PRO A 93 -12.92 -32.11 -8.98
C PRO A 93 -13.11 -32.55 -10.45
N ASN A 94 -14.31 -33.01 -10.83
CA ASN A 94 -14.61 -33.44 -12.21
C ASN A 94 -15.52 -32.47 -12.95
N ARG A 95 -15.92 -31.36 -12.32
CA ARG A 95 -16.82 -30.39 -12.92
C ARG A 95 -16.32 -28.97 -12.69
N PHE A 96 -16.13 -28.23 -13.78
CA PHE A 96 -15.86 -26.80 -13.69
C PHE A 96 -17.10 -26.03 -13.18
N GLU A 97 -16.99 -25.41 -12.01
CA GLU A 97 -18.04 -24.73 -11.27
C GLU A 97 -18.16 -23.25 -11.66
N ALA A 98 -18.71 -22.98 -12.85
CA ALA A 98 -18.87 -21.62 -13.36
C ALA A 98 -19.63 -20.67 -12.40
N ALA A 99 -20.64 -21.18 -11.69
CA ALA A 99 -21.40 -20.41 -10.70
C ALA A 99 -20.52 -19.94 -9.52
N LEU A 100 -19.63 -20.80 -9.02
CA LEU A 100 -18.70 -20.48 -7.94
C LEU A 100 -17.77 -19.32 -8.35
N LEU A 101 -17.20 -19.41 -9.56
CA LEU A 101 -16.34 -18.35 -10.07
C LEU A 101 -17.10 -17.04 -10.32
N ARG A 102 -18.37 -17.10 -10.75
CA ARG A 102 -19.22 -15.91 -10.91
C ARG A 102 -19.42 -15.19 -9.59
N GLU A 103 -19.70 -15.91 -8.51
CA GLU A 103 -19.77 -15.33 -7.16
C GLU A 103 -18.44 -14.70 -6.72
N ARG A 104 -17.31 -15.36 -7.01
CA ARG A 104 -15.98 -14.83 -6.65
C ARG A 104 -15.67 -13.53 -7.41
N ILE A 105 -16.02 -13.45 -8.70
CA ILE A 105 -15.91 -12.23 -9.50
C ILE A 105 -16.76 -11.10 -8.90
N GLU A 106 -18.00 -11.39 -8.53
CA GLU A 106 -18.90 -10.41 -7.92
C GLU A 106 -18.38 -9.92 -6.55
N LYS A 107 -17.95 -10.84 -5.69
CA LYS A 107 -17.32 -10.52 -4.39
C LYS A 107 -16.09 -9.63 -4.58
N HIS A 108 -15.21 -9.96 -5.53
CA HIS A 108 -14.06 -9.12 -5.86
C HIS A 108 -14.51 -7.71 -6.28
N LEU A 109 -15.48 -7.58 -7.19
CA LEU A 109 -15.96 -6.28 -7.66
C LEU A 109 -16.50 -5.42 -6.50
N LEU A 110 -17.28 -6.03 -5.62
CA LEU A 110 -17.84 -5.35 -4.45
C LEU A 110 -16.74 -4.93 -3.47
N PHE A 111 -15.76 -5.79 -3.18
CA PHE A 111 -14.61 -5.43 -2.36
C PHE A 111 -13.79 -4.30 -2.98
N SER A 112 -13.57 -4.31 -4.29
CA SER A 112 -12.84 -3.23 -4.99
C SER A 112 -13.54 -1.88 -4.81
N LYS A 113 -14.87 -1.81 -4.99
CA LYS A 113 -15.64 -0.57 -4.82
C LYS A 113 -15.59 -0.02 -3.39
N VAL A 114 -15.67 -0.91 -2.40
CA VAL A 114 -15.53 -0.52 -0.99
C VAL A 114 -14.11 0.00 -0.75
N ALA A 115 -13.08 -0.70 -1.22
CA ALA A 115 -11.69 -0.28 -1.07
C ALA A 115 -11.41 1.08 -1.74
N GLU A 116 -11.94 1.32 -2.93
CA GLU A 116 -11.86 2.60 -3.64
C GLU A 116 -12.49 3.74 -2.82
N SER A 117 -13.62 3.49 -2.18
CA SER A 117 -14.31 4.48 -1.33
C SER A 117 -13.50 4.86 -0.08
N LEU A 118 -12.61 3.96 0.38
CA LEU A 118 -11.78 4.16 1.56
C LEU A 118 -10.37 4.68 1.24
N ALA A 119 -9.92 4.52 -0.01
CA ALA A 119 -8.59 4.91 -0.46
C ALA A 119 -8.23 6.39 -0.18
N PRO A 120 -9.14 7.38 -0.36
CA PRO A 120 -8.83 8.78 -0.10
C PRO A 120 -8.41 9.05 1.36
N ILE A 121 -9.04 8.38 2.34
CA ILE A 121 -8.77 8.61 3.76
C ILE A 121 -7.32 8.24 4.10
N GLY A 122 -6.88 7.06 3.67
CA GLY A 122 -5.50 6.62 3.87
C GLY A 122 -4.50 7.45 3.07
N GLY A 123 -4.88 7.86 1.85
CA GLY A 123 -4.08 8.71 0.97
C GLY A 123 -3.80 10.08 1.58
N GLU A 124 -4.84 10.81 1.97
CA GLU A 124 -4.72 12.17 2.53
C GLU A 124 -3.91 12.20 3.83
N LEU A 125 -4.14 11.23 4.73
CA LEU A 125 -3.38 11.13 5.98
C LEU A 125 -1.91 10.77 5.72
N GLY A 126 -1.65 9.84 4.80
CA GLY A 126 -0.31 9.48 4.37
C GLY A 126 0.44 10.65 3.74
N ASP A 127 -0.21 11.36 2.82
CA ASP A 127 0.33 12.53 2.14
C ASP A 127 0.57 13.69 3.12
N SER A 128 -0.30 13.89 4.11
CA SER A 128 -0.10 14.90 5.16
C SER A 128 1.14 14.59 6.01
N ALA A 129 1.38 13.32 6.34
CA ALA A 129 2.60 12.90 7.04
C ALA A 129 3.87 13.11 6.20
N LEU A 130 3.81 12.80 4.89
CA LEU A 130 4.90 13.05 3.95
C LEU A 130 5.17 14.54 3.79
N TYR A 131 4.11 15.33 3.63
CA TYR A 131 4.17 16.78 3.54
C TYR A 131 4.79 17.38 4.81
N ALA A 132 4.38 16.96 6.00
CA ALA A 132 5.00 17.38 7.26
C ALA A 132 6.51 17.06 7.29
N ALA A 133 6.91 15.88 6.80
CA ALA A 133 8.33 15.52 6.70
C ALA A 133 9.13 16.45 5.77
N THR A 134 8.53 16.98 4.69
CA THR A 134 9.19 17.97 3.83
C THR A 134 9.58 19.24 4.59
N LYS A 135 8.85 19.59 5.64
CA LYS A 135 9.07 20.83 6.40
C LYS A 135 10.27 20.79 7.33
N PHE A 136 10.69 19.60 7.78
CA PHE A 136 11.78 19.49 8.76
C PHE A 136 12.97 18.66 8.28
N ARG A 137 12.79 17.69 7.39
CA ARG A 137 13.82 16.67 7.13
C ARG A 137 15.12 17.25 6.56
N GLU A 138 15.02 18.10 5.54
CA GLU A 138 16.20 18.66 4.88
C GLU A 138 17.00 19.58 5.81
N THR A 139 16.29 20.45 6.55
CA THR A 139 16.86 21.34 7.56
C THR A 139 17.59 20.55 8.64
N LEU A 140 16.97 19.50 9.18
CA LEU A 140 17.62 18.64 10.18
C LEU A 140 18.81 17.87 9.61
N TYR A 141 18.78 17.48 8.34
CA TYR A 141 19.92 16.83 7.67
C TYR A 141 21.10 17.79 7.45
N ALA A 142 20.83 19.08 7.21
CA ALA A 142 21.87 20.10 7.18
C ALA A 142 22.46 20.33 8.58
N ALA A 143 21.60 20.48 9.60
CA ALA A 143 22.03 20.61 10.99
C ALA A 143 22.87 19.40 11.46
N TYR A 144 22.44 18.18 11.12
CA TYR A 144 23.19 16.95 11.38
C TYR A 144 24.60 16.98 10.78
N ARG A 145 24.76 17.45 9.54
CA ARG A 145 26.07 17.54 8.89
C ARG A 145 27.01 18.50 9.63
N ILE A 146 26.50 19.63 10.09
CA ILE A 146 27.25 20.59 10.91
C ILE A 146 27.62 19.95 12.26
N ALA A 147 26.63 19.40 12.97
CA ALA A 147 26.84 18.75 14.26
C ALA A 147 27.88 17.61 14.18
N LYS A 148 27.86 16.84 13.08
CA LYS A 148 28.82 15.77 12.83
C LYS A 148 30.25 16.28 12.68
N ALA A 149 30.46 17.44 12.06
CA ALA A 149 31.80 18.03 11.97
C ALA A 149 32.30 18.44 13.36
N HIS A 150 31.44 19.09 14.17
CA HIS A 150 31.78 19.47 15.55
C HIS A 150 32.03 18.27 16.47
N ALA A 151 31.31 17.17 16.29
CA ALA A 151 31.52 15.94 17.06
C ALA A 151 32.94 15.35 16.93
N GLN A 152 33.71 15.74 15.91
CA GLN A 152 35.10 15.28 15.75
C GLN A 152 36.05 15.90 16.79
N THR A 153 35.70 17.07 17.32
CA THR A 153 36.56 17.84 18.23
C THR A 153 35.89 18.17 19.56
N ASP A 154 34.57 18.04 19.66
CA ASP A 154 33.79 18.22 20.89
C ASP A 154 33.19 16.89 21.36
N ARG A 155 33.70 16.38 22.49
CA ARG A 155 33.23 15.13 23.09
C ARG A 155 31.78 15.19 23.56
N LYS A 156 31.30 16.35 24.05
CA LYS A 156 29.90 16.49 24.49
C LYS A 156 28.95 16.40 23.30
N VAL A 157 29.33 17.00 22.16
CA VAL A 157 28.57 16.87 20.92
C VAL A 157 28.60 15.42 20.41
N MET A 158 29.76 14.76 20.48
CA MET A 158 29.90 13.35 20.10
C MET A 158 29.03 12.43 20.96
N ASP A 159 28.99 12.62 22.27
CA ASP A 159 28.21 11.79 23.19
C ASP A 159 26.71 11.85 22.86
N VAL A 160 26.19 13.01 22.46
CA VAL A 160 24.79 13.18 22.01
C VAL A 160 24.57 12.61 20.60
N LEU A 161 25.52 12.77 19.68
CA LEU A 161 25.34 12.46 18.26
C LEU A 161 25.66 11.00 17.90
N ALA A 162 26.43 10.29 18.73
CA ALA A 162 26.82 8.90 18.50
C ALA A 162 25.67 7.98 18.05
N PRO A 163 24.50 7.91 18.73
CA PRO A 163 23.40 7.05 18.29
C PRO A 163 22.84 7.45 16.91
N VAL A 164 22.85 8.74 16.58
CA VAL A 164 22.39 9.25 15.29
C VAL A 164 23.35 8.82 14.17
N ILE A 165 24.66 8.92 14.41
CA ILE A 165 25.69 8.49 13.46
C ILE A 165 25.55 6.99 13.17
N ASP A 166 25.36 6.18 14.20
CA ASP A 166 25.19 4.74 14.06
C ASP A 166 23.93 4.36 13.30
N PHE A 167 22.81 5.04 13.57
CA PHE A 167 21.57 4.87 12.81
C PHE A 167 21.77 5.20 11.33
N MET A 168 22.38 6.35 11.03
CA MET A 168 22.64 6.77 9.65
C MET A 168 23.59 5.79 8.93
N ARG A 169 24.59 5.23 9.62
CA ARG A 169 25.52 4.24 9.06
C ARG A 169 24.80 2.93 8.71
N LYS A 170 23.97 2.39 9.61
CA LYS A 170 23.21 1.15 9.38
C LYS A 170 22.34 1.23 8.12
N ASN A 171 21.67 2.36 7.93
CA ASN A 171 20.81 2.58 6.76
C ASN A 171 21.59 2.65 5.44
N THR A 172 22.78 3.25 5.44
CA THR A 172 23.65 3.26 4.24
C THR A 172 24.16 1.86 3.87
N ALA A 173 24.48 1.03 4.87
CA ALA A 173 24.92 -0.35 4.64
C ALA A 173 23.78 -1.23 4.08
N ALA A 174 22.57 -1.08 4.61
CA ALA A 174 21.38 -1.78 4.11
C ALA A 174 21.09 -1.40 2.65
N GLY A 175 21.09 -0.11 2.31
CA GLY A 175 20.87 0.35 0.94
C GLY A 175 21.95 -0.11 -0.05
N ALA A 176 23.21 -0.19 0.38
CA ALA A 176 24.30 -0.74 -0.42
C ALA A 176 24.14 -2.26 -0.66
N ALA A 177 23.68 -3.01 0.33
CA ALA A 177 23.37 -4.43 0.20
C ALA A 177 22.21 -4.68 -0.78
N THR A 178 21.14 -3.87 -0.71
CA THR A 178 20.00 -3.96 -1.64
C THR A 178 20.41 -3.64 -3.09
N ARG A 179 21.31 -2.67 -3.30
CA ARG A 179 21.84 -2.34 -4.64
C ARG A 179 22.74 -3.44 -5.20
N LYS A 180 23.55 -4.10 -4.36
CA LYS A 180 24.38 -5.23 -4.78
C LYS A 180 23.55 -6.48 -5.14
N GLY A 181 22.39 -6.66 -4.50
CA GLY A 181 21.46 -7.76 -4.82
C GLY A 181 20.59 -7.54 -6.06
N ARG A 182 20.47 -6.29 -6.53
CA ARG A 182 19.72 -5.96 -7.75
C ARG A 182 20.61 -6.20 -8.97
N LYS A 183 20.48 -7.38 -9.60
CA LYS A 183 21.12 -7.69 -10.89
C LYS A 183 20.75 -6.60 -11.91
N PRO A 184 21.71 -6.00 -12.65
CA PRO A 184 21.39 -5.03 -13.69
C PRO A 184 20.40 -5.66 -14.67
N ALA A 185 19.36 -4.91 -15.05
CA ALA A 185 18.47 -5.33 -16.12
C ALA A 185 19.32 -5.55 -17.38
N ALA A 186 19.16 -6.70 -18.02
CA ALA A 186 19.83 -6.99 -19.27
C ALA A 186 19.48 -5.90 -20.29
N THR A 187 20.49 -5.37 -20.97
CA THR A 187 20.35 -4.43 -22.06
C THR A 187 19.35 -5.01 -23.08
N PRO A 188 18.28 -4.28 -23.45
CA PRO A 188 17.36 -4.77 -24.47
C PRO A 188 18.15 -4.94 -25.77
N SER A 189 18.10 -6.15 -26.33
CA SER A 189 18.67 -6.46 -27.64
C SER A 189 18.04 -5.56 -28.71
N PRO A 190 18.83 -4.99 -29.64
CA PRO A 190 18.28 -4.21 -30.74
C PRO A 190 17.37 -5.10 -31.59
N GLN A 191 16.10 -4.69 -31.76
CA GLN A 191 15.17 -5.34 -32.67
C GLN A 191 15.63 -5.10 -34.12
N PRO A 192 15.57 -6.10 -35.01
CA PRO A 192 15.87 -5.90 -36.41
C PRO A 192 14.73 -5.08 -37.05
N VAL A 193 15.12 -4.03 -37.76
CA VAL A 193 14.22 -3.21 -38.58
C VAL A 193 13.69 -4.10 -39.70
N ALA A 194 12.37 -4.23 -39.81
CA ALA A 194 11.76 -4.90 -40.96
C ALA A 194 11.88 -3.98 -42.17
N ASP A 195 12.54 -4.47 -43.23
CA ASP A 195 12.53 -3.85 -44.56
C ASP A 195 11.09 -3.80 -45.09
N GLU A 196 10.68 -2.61 -45.55
CA GLU A 196 9.50 -2.41 -46.38
C GLU A 196 9.72 -3.06 -47.76
N ALA A 197 8.74 -3.83 -48.22
CA ALA A 197 8.53 -4.18 -49.61
C ALA A 197 7.02 -4.13 -49.92
#